data_AF-V5SCB6-F1
#
_entry.id   AF-V5SCB6-F1
#
_cell.length_a   1.000
_cell.length_b   1.000
_cell.length_c   1.000
_cell.angle_alpha   90.00
_cell.angle_beta   90.00
_cell.angle_gamma   90.00
#
_symmetry.space_group_name_H-M   'P 1'
#
loop_
_entity.id
_entity.type
_entity.pdbx_description
1 polymer ?
#
loop_
_entity_poly.entity_id
_entity_poly.type
_entity_poly.pdbx_seq_one_letter_code
_entity_poly.pdbx_strand_id
1 'polypeptide(L)' 'MSKTTYLSPREAASHLGLSASTLAKHRITGTGPRFFKLGGLVKYRADDLNEWARERLFRSTTEYIEKARA' A
#
# COMPACT_ATOMS: atom_id res chain seq x y z
N MET A 1 5.77 -11.81 20.90
CA MET A 1 5.11 -10.51 20.62
C MET A 1 5.58 -10.04 19.25
N SER A 2 4.74 -10.08 18.22
CA SER A 2 5.10 -9.50 16.92
C SER A 2 5.09 -7.98 17.05
N LYS A 3 6.25 -7.36 16.85
CA LYS A 3 6.39 -5.90 16.87
C LYS A 3 5.72 -5.33 15.62
N THR A 4 4.63 -4.59 15.77
CA THR A 4 4.03 -3.87 14.64
C THR A 4 4.94 -2.70 14.27
N THR A 5 5.58 -2.79 13.10
CA THR A 5 6.45 -1.73 12.59
C THR A 5 5.62 -0.69 11.84
N TYR A 6 5.78 0.57 12.24
CA TYR A 6 5.11 1.72 11.64
C TYR A 6 6.08 2.51 10.77
N LEU A 7 5.75 2.63 9.48
CA LEU A 7 6.59 3.22 8.45
C LEU A 7 6.06 4.60 8.04
N SER A 8 6.96 5.54 7.82
CA SER A 8 6.67 6.81 7.14
C SER A 8 6.27 6.57 5.68
N PRO A 9 5.72 7.59 4.98
CA PRO A 9 5.37 7.44 3.56
C PRO A 9 6.59 7.11 2.69
N ARG A 10 7.78 7.59 3.06
CA ARG A 10 9.03 7.28 2.33
C ARG A 10 9.45 5.83 2.56
N GLU A 11 9.45 5.38 3.81
CA GLU A 11 9.80 4.00 4.15
C GLU A 11 8.78 3.00 3.57
N ALA A 12 7.49 3.33 3.62
CA ALA A 12 6.43 2.52 3.01
C ALA A 12 6.58 2.43 1.49
N ALA A 13 6.95 3.54 0.84
CA ALA A 13 7.23 3.56 -0.59
C ALA A 13 8.43 2.65 -0.92
N SER A 14 9.53 2.76 -0.17
CA SER A 14 10.68 1.87 -0.30
C SER A 14 10.31 0.40 -0.05
N HIS A 15 9.47 0.11 0.95
CA HIS A 15 8.98 -1.23 1.26
C HIS A 15 8.21 -1.87 0.11
N LEU A 16 7.43 -1.07 -0.64
CA LEU A 16 6.64 -1.54 -1.79
C LEU A 16 7.36 -1.41 -3.15
N GLY A 17 8.58 -0.85 -3.19
CA GLY A 17 9.26 -0.52 -4.45
C GLY A 17 8.57 0.58 -5.26
N LEU A 18 7.81 1.46 -4.61
CA LEU A 18 7.09 2.57 -5.22
C LEU A 18 7.75 3.91 -4.88
N SER A 19 7.30 4.98 -5.55
CA SER A 19 7.64 6.34 -5.15
C SER A 19 6.67 6.86 -4.07
N ALA A 20 7.15 7.78 -3.23
CA ALA A 20 6.30 8.41 -2.21
C ALA A 20 5.15 9.23 -2.82
N SER A 21 5.34 9.81 -4.01
CA SER A 21 4.29 10.51 -4.75
C SER A 21 3.23 9.55 -5.30
N THR A 22 3.61 8.35 -5.74
CA THR A 22 2.66 7.28 -6.09
C THR A 22 1.80 6.89 -4.89
N LEU A 23 2.39 6.70 -3.70
CA LEU A 23 1.62 6.45 -2.47
C LEU A 23 0.72 7.64 -2.10
N ALA A 24 1.17 8.88 -2.32
CA ALA A 24 0.33 10.05 -2.12
C ALA A 24 -0.89 10.07 -3.04
N LYS A 25 -0.70 9.77 -4.33
CA LYS A 25 -1.79 9.62 -5.30
C LYS A 25 -2.77 8.53 -4.87
N HIS A 26 -2.25 7.37 -4.47
CA HIS A 26 -3.06 6.26 -3.96
C HIS A 26 -3.90 6.64 -2.73
N ARG A 27 -3.39 7.51 -1.84
CA ARG A 27 -4.18 8.04 -0.72
C ARG A 27 -5.32 8.95 -1.21
N ILE A 28 -5.08 9.78 -2.21
CA ILE A 28 -6.10 10.67 -2.79
C ILE A 28 -7.18 9.85 -3.48
N THR A 29 -6.80 8.86 -4.29
CA THR A 29 -7.74 8.06 -5.08
C THR A 29 -8.36 6.90 -4.29
N GLY A 30 -7.94 6.67 -3.05
CA GLY A 30 -8.43 5.57 -2.21
C GLY A 30 -8.00 4.17 -2.67
N THR A 31 -7.04 4.04 -3.59
CA THR A 31 -6.61 2.74 -4.16
C THR A 31 -5.36 2.16 -3.49
N GLY A 32 -4.87 2.83 -2.45
CA GLY A 32 -3.64 2.51 -1.73
C GLY A 32 -3.78 1.59 -0.52
N PRO A 33 -2.64 1.23 0.09
CA PRO A 33 -2.64 0.52 1.36
C PRO A 33 -3.23 1.37 2.47
N ARG A 34 -3.78 0.70 3.49
CA ARG A 34 -4.31 1.37 4.67
C ARG A 34 -3.21 2.17 5.36
N PHE A 35 -3.56 3.37 5.78
CA PHE A 35 -2.69 4.28 6.52
C PHE A 35 -3.44 4.81 7.72
N PHE A 36 -2.68 5.28 8.71
CA PHE A 36 -3.24 6.04 9.82
C PHE A 36 -2.69 7.46 9.77
N LYS A 37 -3.55 8.40 10.15
CA LYS A 37 -3.24 9.82 10.20
C LYS A 37 -3.25 10.26 11.65
N LEU A 38 -2.14 10.82 12.12
CA LEU A 38 -1.96 11.35 13.46
C LEU A 38 -1.60 12.83 13.32
N GLY A 39 -2.62 13.69 13.36
CA GLY A 39 -2.47 15.11 13.04
C GLY A 39 -1.90 15.31 11.63
N GLY A 40 -0.71 15.91 11.54
CA GLY A 40 0.01 16.14 10.29
C GLY A 40 0.82 14.94 9.77
N LEU A 41 0.96 13.87 10.56
CA LEU A 41 1.77 12.71 10.19
C LEU A 41 0.92 11.61 9.57
N VAL A 42 1.39 11.08 8.44
CA VAL A 42 0.85 9.88 7.79
C VAL A 42 1.82 8.74 8.03
N LYS A 43 1.30 7.58 8.43
CA LYS A 43 2.09 6.39 8.69
C LYS A 43 1.36 5.14 8.18
N TYR A 44 2.13 4.08 7.94
CA TYR A 44 1.68 2.81 7.42
C TYR A 44 2.10 1.69 8.36
N ARG A 45 1.26 0.68 8.56
CA ARG A 45 1.69 -0.56 9.19
C ARG A 45 2.35 -1.44 8.13
N ALA A 46 3.49 -2.04 8.46
CA ALA A 46 4.12 -3.00 7.56
C ALA A 46 3.16 -4.13 7.14
N ASP A 47 2.31 -4.61 8.07
CA ASP A 47 1.31 -5.63 7.79
C ASP A 47 0.26 -5.19 6.75
N ASP A 48 -0.21 -3.94 6.84
CA ASP A 48 -1.18 -3.39 5.89
C ASP A 48 -0.58 -3.22 4.49
N LEU A 49 0.71 -2.86 4.41
CA LEU A 49 1.44 -2.80 3.13
C LEU A 49 1.56 -4.18 2.51
N ASN A 50 1.92 -5.19 3.32
CA ASN A 50 2.04 -6.57 2.87
C ASN A 50 0.69 -7.14 2.42
N GLU A 51 -0.39 -6.84 3.15
CA GLU A 51 -1.75 -7.23 2.75
C GLU A 51 -2.16 -6.60 1.43
N TRP A 52 -1.99 -5.30 1.29
CA TRP A 52 -2.31 -4.59 0.06
C TRP A 52 -1.53 -5.13 -1.15
N ALA A 53 -0.26 -5.52 -0.94
CA ALA A 53 0.56 -6.17 -1.96
C ALA A 53 0.03 -7.58 -2.28
N ARG A 54 -0.33 -8.38 -1.26
CA ARG A 54 -0.91 -9.72 -1.44
C ARG A 54 -2.20 -9.70 -2.25
N GLU A 55 -3.07 -8.71 -2.02
CA GLU A 55 -4.32 -8.53 -2.78
C GLU A 55 -4.09 -8.22 -4.28
N ARG A 56 -2.86 -7.80 -4.62
CA ARG A 56 -2.40 -7.43 -5.96
C ARG A 56 -1.41 -8.43 -6.55
N LEU A 57 -1.40 -9.65 -6.01
CA LEU A 57 -0.72 -10.77 -6.64
C LEU A 57 -1.65 -11.38 -7.68
N PHE A 58 -1.15 -11.48 -8.91
CA PHE A 58 -1.83 -12.08 -10.04
C PHE A 58 -0.90 -13.11 -10.68
N ARG A 59 -1.44 -14.24 -11.14
CA ARG A 59 -0.66 -15.28 -11.82
C ARG A 59 -0.45 -14.95 -13.29
N SER A 60 -1.27 -14.08 -13.87
CA SER A 60 -1.12 -13.63 -15.25
C SER A 60 -1.73 -12.25 -15.48
N THR A 61 -1.33 -11.60 -16.58
CA THR A 61 -1.92 -10.33 -17.03
C THR A 61 -3.40 -10.47 -17.38
N THR A 62 -3.83 -11.64 -17.86
CA THR A 62 -5.26 -11.93 -18.12
C THR A 62 -6.06 -11.92 -16.83
N GLU A 63 -5.57 -12.56 -15.77
CA GLU A 63 -6.23 -12.56 -14.45
C GLU A 63 -6.41 -11.12 -13.91
N TYR A 64 -5.41 -10.26 -14.11
CA TYR A 64 -5.50 -8.85 -13.76
C TYR A 64 -6.61 -8.11 -14.53
N ILE A 65 -6.68 -8.30 -15.86
CA ILE A 65 -7.68 -7.65 -16.71
C ILE A 65 -9.10 -8.09 -16.31
N GLU A 66 -9.30 -9.39 -16.06
CA GLU A 66 -10.61 -9.90 -15.64
C GLU A 66 -11.04 -9.35 -14.28
N LYS A 67 -10.12 -9.26 -13.30
CA LYS A 67 -10.41 -8.63 -12.00
C LYS A 67 -10.71 -7.13 -12.12
N ALA A 68 -10.10 -6.43 -13.08
CA ALA A 68 -10.34 -5.01 -13.29
C ALA A 68 -11.68 -4.71 -14.00
N ARG A 69 -12.29 -5.72 -14.65
CA ARG A 69 -13.57 -5.62 -15.36
C ARG A 69 -14.77 -6.03 -14.52
N ALA A 70 -14.55 -6.85 -13.49
CA ALA A 70 -15.56 -7.26 -12.51
C ALA A 70 -15.90 -6.12 -11.54
#